data_AF-A0AAV5XT51-F1
#
_entry.id   AF-A0AAV5XT51-F1
#
_cell.length_a   1.000
_cell.length_b   1.000
_cell.length_c   1.000
_cell.angle_alpha   90.00
_cell.angle_beta   90.00
_cell.angle_gamma   90.00
#
_symmetry.space_group_name_H-M   'P 1'
#
loop_
_entity.id
_entity.type
_entity.pdbx_description
1 polymer ?
#
loop_
_entity_poly.entity_id
_entity_poly.type
_entity_poly.pdbx_seq_one_letter_code
_entity_poly.pdbx_strand_id
1 'polypeptide(L)'
;MTMTVGDRPPRRTVTDHAASEHASPWAEQVTGVDDAVAGGDAAAMLRAWHAACLEALGSQQWEPMIAVGDAALRVGRATGFTIAFGAKARQAYHVALFRAHKQAAADGVRRAAERFGGLGDREVAEEALRMAHGIAERTSVRDLRPQ
;
A
#
# COMPACT_ATOMS: atom_id res chain seq x y z
N MET A 1 -18.55 30.27 57.29
CA MET A 1 -19.80 29.95 56.57
C MET A 1 -20.02 31.00 55.50
N THR A 2 -19.52 30.76 54.28
CA THR A 2 -19.98 31.29 52.99
C THR A 2 -19.14 30.63 51.89
N MET A 3 -19.84 29.97 50.95
CA MET A 3 -19.27 29.41 49.73
C MET A 3 -19.03 30.53 48.71
N THR A 4 -17.99 30.44 47.89
CA THR A 4 -17.94 31.14 46.60
C THR A 4 -17.41 30.19 45.55
N VAL A 5 -18.29 29.96 44.58
CA VAL A 5 -18.13 29.19 43.35
C VAL A 5 -17.22 29.95 42.38
N GLY A 6 -16.45 29.20 41.60
CA GLY A 6 -16.02 29.60 40.26
C GLY A 6 -14.54 29.91 40.15
N ASP A 7 -13.75 28.94 39.69
CA ASP A 7 -13.20 29.05 38.33
C ASP A 7 -12.70 27.68 37.86
N ARG A 8 -13.36 27.10 36.85
CA ARG A 8 -12.92 25.87 36.19
C ARG A 8 -12.19 26.30 34.91
N PRO A 9 -10.88 26.06 34.78
CA PRO A 9 -10.19 26.42 33.55
C PRO A 9 -10.76 25.61 32.36
N PRO A 10 -10.80 26.21 31.16
CA PRO A 10 -11.48 25.64 30.01
C PRO A 10 -10.81 24.34 29.55
N ARG A 11 -11.64 23.34 29.26
CA ARG A 11 -11.25 22.17 28.45
C ARG A 11 -10.73 22.68 27.11
N ARG A 12 -9.42 22.60 26.90
CA ARG A 12 -8.81 22.84 25.58
C ARG A 12 -8.80 21.52 24.82
N THR A 13 -9.80 21.44 23.93
CA THR A 13 -9.74 20.88 22.58
C THR A 13 -8.83 19.67 22.37
N VAL A 14 -9.50 18.52 22.28
CA VAL A 14 -9.18 17.46 21.31
C VAL A 14 -8.86 18.11 19.96
N THR A 15 -7.58 18.20 19.62
CA THR A 15 -6.96 17.94 18.30
C THR A 15 -5.56 18.54 18.32
N ASP A 16 -4.59 17.68 18.61
CA ASP A 16 -3.32 17.72 17.89
C ASP A 16 -2.79 16.29 17.82
N HIS A 17 -3.56 15.41 17.16
CA HIS A 17 -2.90 14.36 16.40
C HIS A 17 -2.26 15.08 15.22
N ALA A 18 -1.14 15.76 15.49
CA ALA A 18 -0.13 15.96 14.49
C ALA A 18 0.09 14.56 13.93
N ALA A 19 -0.48 14.36 12.74
CA ALA A 19 -0.26 13.21 11.93
C ALA A 19 1.24 13.24 11.66
N SER A 20 2.00 12.62 12.57
CA SER A 20 3.17 11.88 12.17
C SER A 20 2.63 10.94 11.10
N GLU A 21 2.79 11.36 9.86
CA GLU A 21 2.89 10.48 8.70
C GLU A 21 3.96 9.48 9.12
N HIS A 22 3.54 8.44 9.84
CA HIS A 22 4.36 7.29 10.11
C HIS A 22 4.52 6.70 8.73
N ALA A 23 5.59 7.12 8.03
CA ALA A 23 6.07 6.48 6.83
C ALA A 23 5.94 4.99 7.14
N SER A 24 4.98 4.35 6.47
CA SER A 24 4.54 3.05 6.92
C SER A 24 5.77 2.14 6.97
N PRO A 25 5.86 1.17 7.90
CA PRO A 25 7.07 0.37 8.07
C PRO A 25 7.60 -0.21 6.75
N TRP A 26 6.73 -0.43 5.77
CA TRP A 26 7.05 -0.90 4.42
C TRP A 26 7.62 0.11 3.43
N ALA A 27 7.57 1.40 3.71
CA ALA A 27 8.23 2.42 2.93
C ALA A 27 9.76 2.28 3.02
N GLU A 28 10.29 1.98 4.22
CA GLU A 28 11.72 1.75 4.44
C GLU A 28 12.27 0.58 3.61
N GLN A 29 11.47 -0.47 3.42
CA GLN A 29 11.88 -1.64 2.60
C GLN A 29 12.12 -1.28 1.13
N VAL A 30 11.47 -0.23 0.61
CA VAL A 30 11.59 0.18 -0.79
C VAL A 30 12.61 1.31 -0.97
N THR A 31 12.93 2.07 0.09
CA THR A 31 13.99 3.09 0.09
C THR A 31 15.34 2.51 -0.35
N GLY A 32 15.71 1.32 0.11
CA GLY A 32 16.96 0.68 -0.30
C GLY A 32 17.02 0.33 -1.81
N VAL A 33 15.87 0.13 -2.46
CA VAL A 33 15.81 -0.02 -3.93
C VAL A 33 16.05 1.33 -4.60
N ASP A 34 15.50 2.41 -4.06
CA ASP A 34 15.64 3.75 -4.62
C ASP A 34 17.09 4.24 -4.54
N ASP A 35 17.77 3.98 -3.41
CA ASP A 35 19.20 4.25 -3.26
C ASP A 35 20.04 3.46 -4.27
N ALA A 36 19.73 2.18 -4.47
CA ALA A 36 20.41 1.35 -5.46
C ALA A 36 20.14 1.82 -6.89
N VAL A 37 18.93 2.32 -7.18
CA VAL A 37 18.58 2.91 -8.47
C VAL A 37 19.38 4.18 -8.71
N ALA A 38 19.50 5.05 -7.70
CA ALA A 38 20.31 6.27 -7.77
C ALA A 38 21.81 5.96 -7.97
N GLY A 39 22.29 4.87 -7.38
CA GLY A 39 23.68 4.42 -7.52
C GLY A 39 24.05 3.82 -8.88
N GLY A 40 23.07 3.42 -9.72
CA GLY A 40 23.33 2.94 -11.08
C GLY A 40 23.89 1.51 -11.20
N ASP A 41 24.15 0.81 -10.09
CA ASP A 41 24.59 -0.59 -10.11
C ASP A 41 23.39 -1.54 -10.25
N ALA A 42 23.23 -2.12 -11.45
CA ALA A 42 22.16 -3.08 -11.74
C ALA A 42 22.16 -4.31 -10.82
N ALA A 43 23.33 -4.78 -10.39
CA ALA A 43 23.42 -5.91 -9.47
C ALA A 43 22.96 -5.51 -8.06
N ALA A 44 23.30 -4.30 -7.61
CA ALA A 44 22.78 -3.75 -6.35
C ALA A 44 21.26 -3.55 -6.40
N MET A 45 20.72 -3.01 -7.49
CA MET A 45 19.28 -2.85 -7.68
C MET A 45 18.54 -4.19 -7.57
N LEU A 46 19.06 -5.24 -8.22
CA LEU A 46 18.46 -6.56 -8.17
C LEU A 46 18.49 -7.16 -6.76
N ARG A 47 19.61 -7.02 -6.04
CA ARG A 47 19.74 -7.49 -4.65
C ARG A 47 18.77 -6.74 -3.73
N ALA A 48 18.72 -5.42 -3.82
CA ALA A 48 17.82 -4.59 -3.03
C ALA A 48 16.35 -4.95 -3.30
N TRP A 49 15.96 -5.08 -4.57
CA TRP A 49 14.61 -5.47 -4.94
C TRP A 49 14.24 -6.88 -4.42
N HIS A 50 15.16 -7.84 -4.49
CA HIS A 50 14.92 -9.19 -3.97
C HIS A 50 14.72 -9.18 -2.45
N ALA A 51 15.54 -8.44 -1.71
CA ALA A 51 15.40 -8.30 -0.26
C ALA A 51 14.05 -7.68 0.12
N ALA A 52 13.65 -6.60 -0.55
CA ALA A 52 12.34 -5.98 -0.35
C ALA A 52 11.19 -6.96 -0.65
N CYS A 53 11.32 -7.78 -1.70
CA CYS A 53 10.33 -8.80 -2.06
C CYS A 53 10.19 -9.88 -0.97
N LEU A 54 11.31 -10.39 -0.44
CA LEU A 54 11.27 -11.39 0.63
C LEU A 54 10.62 -10.86 1.90
N GLU A 55 10.95 -9.63 2.30
CA GLU A 55 10.36 -8.98 3.47
C GLU A 55 8.85 -8.74 3.28
N ALA A 56 8.46 -8.20 2.12
CA ALA A 56 7.05 -7.99 1.77
C ALA A 56 6.25 -9.30 1.74
N LEU A 57 6.85 -10.39 1.24
CA LEU A 57 6.24 -11.71 1.29
C LEU A 57 6.06 -12.19 2.73
N GLY A 58 7.05 -11.97 3.60
CA GLY A 58 7.00 -12.29 5.03
C GLY A 58 5.88 -11.55 5.79
N SER A 59 5.64 -10.27 5.47
CA SER A 59 4.66 -9.43 6.18
C SER A 59 3.20 -9.91 6.09
N GLN A 60 2.86 -10.73 5.08
CA GLN A 60 1.48 -11.11 4.74
C GLN A 60 0.52 -9.94 4.44
N GLN A 61 1.04 -8.71 4.32
CA GLN A 61 0.27 -7.51 3.99
C GLN A 61 0.21 -7.27 2.47
N TRP A 62 -0.80 -6.52 2.02
CA TRP A 62 -0.99 -6.22 0.60
C TRP A 62 -0.21 -4.96 0.18
N GLU A 63 -0.08 -3.97 1.05
CA GLU A 63 0.60 -2.70 0.81
C GLU A 63 2.06 -2.89 0.38
N PRO A 64 2.87 -3.72 1.08
CA PRO A 64 4.27 -3.92 0.72
C PRO A 64 4.42 -4.58 -0.66
N MET A 65 3.45 -5.41 -1.06
CA MET A 65 3.47 -6.04 -2.37
C MET A 65 3.19 -5.04 -3.51
N ILE A 66 2.34 -4.03 -3.29
CA ILE A 66 2.21 -2.91 -4.24
C ILE A 66 3.56 -2.18 -4.37
N ALA A 67 4.19 -1.88 -3.24
CA ALA A 67 5.45 -1.14 -3.22
C ALA A 67 6.59 -1.91 -3.93
N VAL A 68 6.66 -3.24 -3.75
CA VAL A 68 7.62 -4.13 -4.46
C VAL A 68 7.35 -4.16 -5.97
N GLY A 69 6.09 -4.12 -6.39
CA GLY A 69 5.73 -4.03 -7.81
C GLY A 69 6.15 -2.68 -8.41
N ASP A 70 5.90 -1.58 -7.70
CA ASP A 70 6.34 -0.25 -8.13
C ASP A 70 7.88 -0.15 -8.21
N ALA A 71 8.58 -0.76 -7.25
CA ALA A 71 10.03 -0.86 -7.23
C ALA A 71 10.56 -1.69 -8.41
N ALA A 72 9.89 -2.80 -8.76
CA ALA A 72 10.22 -3.59 -9.94
C ALA A 72 10.21 -2.73 -11.20
N LEU A 73 9.16 -1.91 -11.38
CA LEU A 73 9.05 -1.02 -12.54
C LEU A 73 10.18 0.02 -12.59
N ARG A 74 10.61 0.55 -11.44
CA ARG A 74 11.77 1.47 -11.38
C ARG A 74 13.06 0.78 -11.80
N VAL A 75 13.35 -0.41 -11.26
CA VAL A 75 14.53 -1.20 -11.67
C VAL A 75 14.48 -1.55 -13.16
N GLY A 76 13.32 -1.96 -13.68
CA GLY A 76 13.15 -2.26 -15.10
C GLY A 76 13.44 -1.07 -16.00
N ARG A 77 13.04 0.14 -15.60
CA ARG A 77 13.37 1.38 -16.31
C ARG A 77 14.86 1.71 -16.24
N ALA A 78 15.46 1.62 -15.06
CA ALA A 78 16.87 1.95 -14.85
C ALA A 78 17.83 1.00 -15.58
N THR A 79 17.46 -0.28 -15.70
CA THR A 79 18.30 -1.33 -16.30
C THR A 79 17.99 -1.62 -17.77
N GLY A 80 16.89 -1.07 -18.30
CA GLY A 80 16.38 -1.41 -19.64
C GLY A 80 15.64 -2.75 -19.72
N PHE A 81 15.61 -3.56 -18.65
CA PHE A 81 14.91 -4.84 -18.60
C PHE A 81 13.40 -4.70 -18.31
N THR A 82 12.72 -3.82 -19.04
CA THR A 82 11.33 -3.42 -18.81
C THR A 82 10.35 -4.60 -18.88
N ILE A 83 10.52 -5.52 -19.83
CA ILE A 83 9.65 -6.69 -19.99
C ILE A 83 9.77 -7.63 -18.77
N ALA A 84 10.99 -7.98 -18.37
CA ALA A 84 11.24 -8.91 -17.27
C ALA A 84 10.73 -8.35 -15.94
N PHE A 85 11.01 -7.07 -15.66
CA PHE A 85 10.54 -6.42 -14.45
C PHE A 85 9.06 -6.04 -14.48
N GLY A 86 8.47 -5.85 -15.66
CA GLY A 86 7.02 -5.72 -15.82
C GLY A 86 6.29 -7.02 -15.42
N ALA A 87 6.84 -8.18 -15.77
CA ALA A 87 6.31 -9.47 -15.34
C ALA A 87 6.40 -9.64 -13.80
N LYS A 88 7.52 -9.21 -13.20
CA LYS A 88 7.70 -9.20 -11.74
C LYS A 88 6.73 -8.26 -11.04
N ALA A 89 6.49 -7.07 -11.59
CA ALA A 89 5.49 -6.13 -11.07
C ALA A 89 4.09 -6.75 -11.09
N ARG A 90 3.71 -7.38 -12.20
CA ARG A 90 2.43 -8.09 -12.34
C ARG A 90 2.25 -9.19 -11.28
N GLN A 91 3.29 -9.99 -11.03
CA GLN A 91 3.26 -11.01 -9.97
C GLN A 91 3.03 -10.38 -8.59
N ALA A 92 3.77 -9.32 -8.26
CA ALA A 92 3.61 -8.60 -7.02
C ALA A 92 2.18 -8.03 -6.84
N TYR A 93 1.60 -7.45 -7.91
CA TYR A 93 0.24 -6.93 -7.87
C TYR A 93 -0.82 -8.03 -7.74
N HIS A 94 -0.62 -9.22 -8.31
CA HIS A 94 -1.52 -10.35 -8.08
C HIS A 94 -1.51 -10.79 -6.61
N VAL A 95 -0.34 -10.84 -5.97
CA VAL A 95 -0.24 -11.16 -4.53
C VAL A 95 -0.92 -10.06 -3.70
N ALA A 96 -0.71 -8.79 -4.04
CA ALA A 96 -1.38 -7.67 -3.38
C ALA A 96 -2.91 -7.76 -3.50
N LEU A 97 -3.42 -7.99 -4.71
CA LEU A 97 -4.85 -8.16 -4.99
C LEU A 97 -5.44 -9.31 -4.18
N PHE A 98 -4.78 -10.47 -4.19
CA PHE A 98 -5.23 -11.64 -3.44
C PHE A 98 -5.29 -11.37 -1.93
N ARG A 99 -4.26 -10.75 -1.36
CA ARG A 99 -4.20 -10.41 0.06
C ARG A 99 -5.26 -9.37 0.43
N ALA A 100 -5.38 -8.29 -0.34
CA ALA A 100 -6.38 -7.25 -0.11
C ALA A 100 -7.81 -7.81 -0.18
N HIS A 101 -8.08 -8.68 -1.17
CA HIS A 101 -9.37 -9.34 -1.29
C HIS A 101 -9.67 -10.24 -0.08
N LYS A 102 -8.70 -11.07 0.34
CA LYS A 102 -8.83 -11.93 1.53
C LYS A 102 -9.08 -11.12 2.81
N GLN A 103 -8.46 -9.95 2.93
CA GLN A 103 -8.63 -9.03 4.06
C GLN A 103 -9.90 -8.16 3.95
N ALA A 104 -10.71 -8.31 2.90
CA ALA A 104 -11.84 -7.45 2.59
C ALA A 104 -11.46 -5.95 2.58
N ALA A 105 -10.25 -5.63 2.12
CA ALA A 105 -9.73 -4.27 2.02
C ALA A 105 -10.05 -3.69 0.63
N ALA A 106 -11.18 -2.99 0.51
CA ALA A 106 -11.61 -2.39 -0.76
C ALA A 106 -10.56 -1.43 -1.34
N ASP A 107 -9.90 -0.64 -0.48
CA ASP A 107 -8.81 0.26 -0.89
C ASP A 107 -7.64 -0.50 -1.52
N GLY A 108 -7.20 -1.59 -0.88
CA GLY A 108 -6.10 -2.41 -1.40
C GLY A 108 -6.42 -3.05 -2.74
N VAL A 109 -7.67 -3.51 -2.93
CA VAL A 109 -8.13 -4.05 -4.22
C VAL A 109 -8.14 -2.97 -5.30
N ARG A 110 -8.65 -1.77 -4.99
CA ARG A 110 -8.64 -0.62 -5.91
C ARG A 110 -7.21 -0.20 -6.29
N ARG A 111 -6.32 -0.10 -5.31
CA ARG A 111 -4.91 0.23 -5.56
C ARG A 111 -4.23 -0.81 -6.44
N ALA A 112 -4.48 -2.10 -6.26
CA ALA A 112 -3.97 -3.13 -7.16
C ALA A 112 -4.52 -2.96 -8.59
N ALA A 113 -5.81 -2.65 -8.73
CA ALA A 113 -6.43 -2.41 -10.03
C ALA A 113 -5.77 -1.27 -10.81
N GLU A 114 -5.49 -0.14 -10.15
CA GLU A 114 -4.79 1.00 -10.75
C GLU A 114 -3.42 0.59 -11.30
N ARG A 115 -2.70 -0.30 -10.59
CA ARG A 115 -1.38 -0.78 -11.02
C ARG A 115 -1.45 -1.74 -12.20
N PHE A 116 -2.44 -2.62 -12.25
CA PHE A 116 -2.73 -3.44 -13.44
C PHE A 116 -3.07 -2.56 -14.65
N GLY A 117 -3.89 -1.51 -14.45
CA GLY A 117 -4.21 -0.53 -15.49
C GLY A 117 -2.95 0.17 -16.02
N GLY A 118 -2.03 0.55 -15.15
CA GLY A 118 -0.73 1.13 -15.52
C GLY A 118 0.18 0.19 -16.32
N LEU A 119 -0.01 -1.13 -16.21
CA LEU A 119 0.68 -2.15 -17.03
C LEU A 119 -0.02 -2.45 -18.35
N GLY A 120 -1.23 -1.94 -18.57
CA GLY A 120 -2.07 -2.25 -19.73
C GLY A 120 -2.99 -3.46 -19.54
N ASP A 121 -3.01 -4.06 -18.34
CA ASP A 121 -3.85 -5.23 -18.02
C ASP A 121 -5.30 -4.81 -17.71
N ARG A 122 -5.99 -4.20 -18.69
CA ARG A 122 -7.29 -3.55 -18.46
C ARG A 122 -8.36 -4.50 -17.94
N GLU A 123 -8.45 -5.71 -18.48
CA GLU A 123 -9.45 -6.70 -18.06
C GLU A 123 -9.30 -7.06 -16.57
N VAL A 124 -8.04 -7.23 -16.12
CA VAL A 124 -7.72 -7.51 -14.72
C VAL A 124 -8.05 -6.32 -13.83
N ALA A 125 -7.74 -5.10 -14.29
CA ALA A 125 -8.07 -3.88 -13.55
C ALA A 125 -9.58 -3.70 -13.37
N GLU A 126 -10.37 -3.89 -14.43
CA GLU A 126 -11.83 -3.78 -14.38
C GLU A 126 -12.45 -4.82 -13.45
N GLU A 127 -11.97 -6.07 -13.48
CA GLU A 127 -12.45 -7.10 -12.57
C GLU A 127 -12.09 -6.80 -11.11
N ALA A 128 -10.88 -6.32 -10.84
CA ALA A 128 -10.50 -5.89 -9.50
C ALA A 128 -11.37 -4.72 -9.01
N LEU A 129 -11.72 -3.76 -9.87
CA LEU A 129 -12.63 -2.66 -9.50
C LEU A 129 -14.04 -3.17 -9.15
N ARG A 130 -14.57 -4.15 -9.87
CA ARG A 130 -15.85 -4.81 -9.52
C ARG A 130 -15.77 -5.49 -8.15
N MET A 131 -14.67 -6.18 -7.86
CA MET A 131 -14.44 -6.78 -6.53
C MET A 131 -14.39 -5.72 -5.42
N ALA A 132 -13.68 -4.60 -5.64
CA ALA A 132 -13.58 -3.52 -4.67
C ALA A 132 -14.96 -2.92 -4.35
N HIS A 133 -15.79 -2.69 -5.39
CA HIS A 133 -17.17 -2.22 -5.23
C HIS A 133 -17.98 -3.17 -4.35
N GLY A 134 -17.99 -4.46 -4.66
CA GLY A 134 -18.73 -5.46 -3.88
C GLY A 134 -18.27 -5.54 -2.41
N ILE A 135 -16.96 -5.36 -2.13
CA ILE A 135 -16.45 -5.29 -0.75
C ILE A 135 -16.97 -4.04 -0.03
N ALA A 136 -16.96 -2.89 -0.69
CA ALA A 136 -17.43 -1.63 -0.12
C ALA A 136 -18.92 -1.70 0.23
N GLU A 137 -19.77 -2.20 -0.68
CA GLU A 137 -21.20 -2.37 -0.45
C GLU A 137 -21.50 -3.25 0.77
N ARG A 138 -20.83 -4.40 0.89
CA ARG A 138 -21.02 -5.30 2.03
C ARG A 138 -20.59 -4.67 3.35
N THR A 139 -19.53 -3.86 3.33
CA THR A 139 -19.05 -3.14 4.52
C THR A 139 -20.07 -2.09 4.95
N SER A 140 -20.58 -1.29 4.01
CA SER A 140 -21.63 -0.30 4.29
C SER A 140 -22.90 -0.94 4.85
N VAL A 141 -23.34 -2.09 4.33
CA VAL A 141 -24.52 -2.81 4.85
C VAL A 141 -24.29 -3.32 6.28
N ARG A 142 -23.07 -3.75 6.61
CA ARG A 142 -22.72 -4.19 7.97
C ARG A 142 -22.77 -3.02 8.95
N ASP A 143 -22.26 -1.86 8.57
CA ASP A 143 -22.20 -0.68 9.46
C ASP A 143 -23.59 -0.05 9.69
N LEU A 144 -24.53 -0.25 8.76
CA LEU A 144 -25.92 0.21 8.88
C LEU A 144 -26.80 -0.69 9.77
N ARG A 145 -26.31 -1.85 10.21
CA ARG A 145 -27.05 -2.80 11.04
C ARG A 145 -26.46 -2.81 12.46
N PRO A 146 -26.88 -1.90 13.36
CA PRO A 146 -26.40 -1.92 14.75
C PRO A 146 -26.84 -3.22 15.43
N GLN A 147 -25.92 -3.79 16.23
CA GLN A 147 -26.11 -4.98 17.05
C GLN A 147 -27.17 -4.76 18.13
#